data_AF-A0A1V0PDN7-F1
#
_entry.id   AF-A0A1V0PDN7-F1
#
_cell.length_a   1.000
_cell.length_b   1.000
_cell.length_c   1.000
_cell.angle_alpha   90.00
_cell.angle_beta   90.00
_cell.angle_gamma   90.00
#
_symmetry.space_group_name_H-M   'P 1'
#
loop_
_entity.id
_entity.type
_entity.pdbx_description
1 polymer ?
#
loop_
_entity_poly.entity_id
_entity_poly.type
_entity_poly.pdbx_seq_one_letter_code
_entity_poly.pdbx_strand_id
1 'polypeptide(L)'
;MNNDYLRIDIQSKQGDIEYESDSSPKSWEHYNRNYQNKYRLYSDFDFDNLEFAQWDDKTKSYINAPDINSDNNRLCAFATNGTLFDANPHVFRIGGETDWNFKQDSYWRKNKFGKLNNLVTDSNIKERLEGCKVMHHTLLNFSIMPATGNMQGVKSEGYGDWLDRFDSFVSIIDDYYQGENEIILSKAGWNRKSLIKYLTYFEDVYDYLEQHYFINDEDFIKRLVESGKKNIENQNDVERYVSLAEDYWELKEKYIMNL
;
A
#
# COMPACT_ATOMS: atom_id res chain seq x y z
N MET A 1 11.15 -18.05 -16.46
CA MET A 1 10.54 -18.70 -15.28
C MET A 1 9.02 -18.49 -15.40
N ASN A 2 8.19 -19.38 -14.86
CA ASN A 2 6.74 -19.17 -14.94
C ASN A 2 6.38 -18.02 -14.00
N ASN A 3 5.92 -16.89 -14.55
CA ASN A 3 5.74 -15.62 -13.84
C ASN A 3 4.47 -15.58 -12.98
N ASP A 4 3.69 -16.66 -13.01
CA ASP A 4 2.48 -16.84 -12.20
C ASP A 4 2.68 -16.51 -10.71
N TYR A 5 3.90 -16.67 -10.18
CA TYR A 5 4.17 -16.44 -8.76
C TYR A 5 3.81 -15.04 -8.25
N LEU A 6 3.88 -13.99 -9.10
CA LEU A 6 3.51 -12.64 -8.70
C LEU A 6 1.99 -12.43 -8.61
N ARG A 7 1.22 -13.27 -9.30
CA ARG A 7 -0.26 -13.24 -9.40
C ARG A 7 -0.93 -14.32 -8.55
N ILE A 8 -0.15 -15.10 -7.81
CA ILE A 8 -0.68 -16.10 -6.86
C ILE A 8 -1.11 -15.41 -5.57
N ASP A 9 -2.30 -15.77 -5.10
CA ASP A 9 -2.84 -15.37 -3.81
C ASP A 9 -1.91 -15.77 -2.66
N ILE A 10 -1.51 -14.77 -1.87
CA ILE A 10 -0.65 -14.94 -0.70
C ILE A 10 -1.52 -15.32 0.49
N GLN A 11 -1.36 -16.58 0.90
CA GLN A 11 -2.04 -17.13 2.07
C GLN A 11 -1.62 -16.36 3.33
N SER A 12 -2.62 -15.95 4.11
CA SER A 12 -2.47 -15.30 5.41
C SER A 12 -1.79 -16.23 6.42
N LYS A 13 -2.19 -17.51 6.45
CA LYS A 13 -1.58 -18.51 7.34
C LYS A 13 -0.24 -19.01 6.79
N GLN A 14 0.84 -18.78 7.54
CA GLN A 14 2.18 -19.27 7.23
C GLN A 14 2.81 -19.91 8.47
N GLY A 15 2.91 -21.24 8.45
CA GLY A 15 3.20 -22.02 9.65
C GLY A 15 2.03 -21.95 10.66
N ASP A 16 2.35 -21.64 11.91
CA ASP A 16 1.36 -21.55 13.00
C ASP A 16 0.82 -20.13 13.24
N ILE A 17 1.23 -19.15 12.42
CA ILE A 17 0.86 -17.74 12.57
C ILE A 17 -0.02 -17.30 11.40
N GLU A 18 -1.07 -16.56 11.73
CA GLU A 18 -1.95 -15.87 10.78
C GLU A 18 -1.45 -14.43 10.59
N TYR A 19 -1.02 -14.09 9.37
CA TYR A 19 -0.52 -12.76 9.02
C TYR A 19 -1.52 -12.00 8.16
N GLU A 20 -1.44 -10.67 8.18
CA GLU A 20 -1.91 -9.88 7.04
C GLU A 20 -1.06 -10.26 5.82
N SER A 21 -1.71 -10.62 4.72
CA SER A 21 -1.04 -11.18 3.54
C SER A 21 0.08 -10.27 3.03
N ASP A 22 -0.13 -8.94 3.04
CA ASP A 22 0.85 -7.93 2.62
C ASP A 22 2.07 -7.83 3.55
N SER A 23 1.99 -8.33 4.78
CA SER A 23 3.00 -8.15 5.84
C SER A 23 3.49 -9.49 6.41
N SER A 24 3.45 -10.52 5.56
CA SER A 24 3.85 -11.90 5.87
C SER A 24 5.29 -12.21 5.43
N PRO A 25 5.93 -13.29 5.92
CA PRO A 25 7.26 -13.70 5.47
C PRO A 25 7.39 -13.78 3.94
N LYS A 26 6.41 -14.40 3.27
CA LYS A 26 6.40 -14.51 1.80
C LYS A 26 6.34 -13.15 1.08
N SER A 27 5.62 -12.17 1.64
CA SER A 27 5.58 -10.82 1.08
C SER A 27 6.89 -10.06 1.33
N TRP A 28 7.54 -10.29 2.48
CA TRP A 28 8.85 -9.73 2.76
C TRP A 28 9.97 -10.31 1.89
N GLU A 29 9.89 -11.58 1.49
CA GLU A 29 10.80 -12.13 0.46
C GLU A 29 10.71 -11.34 -0.86
N HIS A 30 9.48 -10.95 -1.24
CA HIS A 30 9.26 -10.11 -2.41
C HIS A 30 9.80 -8.69 -2.20
N TYR A 31 9.56 -8.07 -1.04
CA TYR A 31 10.08 -6.73 -0.77
C TYR A 31 11.61 -6.70 -0.73
N ASN A 32 12.23 -7.69 -0.10
CA ASN A 32 13.68 -7.77 -0.01
C ASN A 32 14.33 -7.85 -1.39
N ARG A 33 13.74 -8.64 -2.30
CA ARG A 33 14.23 -8.78 -3.68
C ARG A 33 14.15 -7.47 -4.47
N ASN A 34 13.11 -6.68 -4.27
CA ASN A 34 12.79 -5.56 -5.17
C ASN A 34 13.13 -4.17 -4.61
N TYR A 35 13.30 -4.01 -3.29
CA TYR A 35 13.48 -2.70 -2.65
C TYR A 35 14.86 -2.50 -1.99
N GLN A 36 15.35 -3.44 -1.16
CA GLN A 36 16.46 -3.24 -0.20
C GLN A 36 17.71 -2.56 -0.79
N ASN A 37 18.04 -2.84 -2.04
CA ASN A 37 19.25 -2.32 -2.71
C ASN A 37 18.97 -1.46 -3.95
N LYS A 38 17.70 -1.16 -4.23
CA LYS A 38 17.32 -0.48 -5.47
C LYS A 38 17.32 1.05 -5.32
N TYR A 39 16.81 1.53 -4.19
CA TYR A 39 16.73 2.96 -3.90
C TYR A 39 17.37 3.27 -2.57
N ARG A 40 18.04 4.43 -2.49
CA ARG A 40 18.79 4.88 -1.31
C ARG A 40 17.95 4.79 -0.04
N LEU A 41 16.69 5.21 -0.08
CA LEU A 41 15.80 5.21 1.07
C LEU A 41 15.72 3.85 1.76
N TYR A 42 15.68 2.75 1.00
CA TYR A 42 15.46 1.42 1.60
C TYR A 42 16.71 0.82 2.24
N SER A 43 17.88 1.39 1.97
CA SER A 43 19.10 1.06 2.73
C SER A 43 19.06 1.58 4.17
N ASP A 44 18.14 2.50 4.49
CA ASP A 44 17.93 3.02 5.84
C ASP A 44 17.01 2.12 6.69
N PHE A 45 16.58 0.95 6.19
CA PHE A 45 15.69 0.02 6.89
C PHE A 45 16.30 -1.38 7.00
N ASP A 46 16.06 -2.06 8.12
CA ASP A 46 16.54 -3.42 8.37
C ASP A 46 15.55 -4.46 7.83
N PHE A 47 15.80 -4.92 6.59
CA PHE A 47 15.03 -6.00 5.97
C PHE A 47 15.42 -7.40 6.46
N ASP A 48 16.57 -7.53 7.13
CA ASP A 48 17.09 -8.82 7.60
C ASP A 48 16.53 -9.19 8.98
N ASN A 49 16.26 -8.19 9.83
CA ASN A 49 15.71 -8.34 11.17
C ASN A 49 14.30 -7.76 11.26
N LEU A 50 13.34 -8.42 10.60
CA LEU A 50 11.93 -8.04 10.66
C LEU A 50 11.36 -8.30 12.05
N GLU A 51 10.55 -7.36 12.54
CA GLU A 51 9.90 -7.48 13.86
C GLU A 51 8.38 -7.36 13.74
N PHE A 52 7.67 -8.00 14.66
CA PHE A 52 6.25 -7.71 14.87
C PHE A 52 6.09 -6.32 15.48
N ALA A 53 5.09 -5.58 15.02
CA ALA A 53 4.73 -4.28 15.56
C ALA A 53 3.36 -4.32 16.25
N GLN A 54 3.17 -5.24 17.20
CA GLN A 54 1.92 -5.35 17.94
C GLN A 54 1.87 -4.33 19.08
N TRP A 55 0.81 -3.53 19.14
CA TRP A 55 0.61 -2.59 20.23
C TRP A 55 0.15 -3.32 21.50
N ASP A 56 0.94 -3.21 22.57
CA ASP A 56 0.54 -3.69 23.89
C ASP A 56 -0.03 -2.54 24.73
N ASP A 57 -1.32 -2.65 25.03
CA ASP A 57 -2.04 -1.65 25.81
C ASP A 57 -1.59 -1.55 27.27
N LYS A 58 -0.95 -2.58 27.82
CA LYS A 58 -0.47 -2.57 29.21
C LYS A 58 0.81 -1.76 29.34
N THR A 59 1.78 -2.03 28.48
CA THR A 59 3.07 -1.33 28.49
C THR A 59 3.04 -0.01 27.70
N LYS A 60 2.00 0.22 26.89
CA LYS A 60 1.90 1.36 25.96
C LYS A 60 3.09 1.42 25.01
N SER A 61 3.50 0.25 24.53
CA SER A 61 4.63 0.08 23.62
C SER A 61 4.34 -0.98 22.56
N TYR A 62 5.12 -0.99 21.49
CA TYR A 62 5.13 -2.08 20.52
C TYR A 62 5.96 -3.25 21.04
N ILE A 63 5.45 -4.46 20.88
CA ILE A 63 6.16 -5.69 21.23
C ILE A 63 6.45 -6.51 19.97
N ASN A 64 7.65 -7.10 19.95
CA ASN A 64 8.06 -8.05 18.92
C ASN A 64 7.58 -9.46 19.30
N ALA A 65 6.27 -9.68 19.20
CA ALA A 65 5.66 -10.99 19.34
C ALA A 65 4.39 -11.08 18.48
N PRO A 66 4.09 -12.26 17.90
CA PRO A 66 2.80 -12.49 17.26
C PRO A 66 1.71 -12.73 18.31
N ASP A 67 0.48 -12.39 17.97
CA ASP A 67 -0.73 -12.86 18.63
C ASP A 67 -1.33 -14.02 17.83
N ILE A 68 -1.14 -15.21 18.37
CA ILE A 68 -1.70 -16.50 17.89
C ILE A 68 -3.22 -16.45 17.71
N ASN A 69 -3.94 -15.56 18.39
CA ASN A 69 -5.39 -15.42 18.28
C ASN A 69 -5.83 -14.28 17.35
N SER A 70 -4.88 -13.55 16.75
CA SER A 70 -5.14 -12.46 15.82
C SER A 70 -4.90 -12.90 14.39
N ASP A 71 -5.74 -12.41 13.48
CA ASP A 71 -5.58 -12.48 12.04
C ASP A 71 -4.83 -11.27 11.45
N ASN A 72 -4.30 -10.38 12.31
CA ASN A 72 -3.67 -9.12 11.93
C ASN A 72 -2.19 -9.04 12.38
N ASN A 73 -1.47 -10.17 12.36
CA ASN A 73 -0.03 -10.11 12.63
C ASN A 73 0.68 -9.47 11.43
N ARG A 74 1.51 -8.47 11.69
CA ARG A 74 2.26 -7.74 10.67
C ARG A 74 3.74 -7.71 11.03
N LEU A 75 4.57 -8.20 10.11
CA LEU A 75 6.01 -7.95 10.13
C LEU A 75 6.32 -6.58 9.54
N CYS A 76 7.24 -5.87 10.17
CA CYS A 76 7.72 -4.55 9.75
C CYS A 76 9.25 -4.54 9.69
N ALA A 77 9.80 -3.74 8.77
CA ALA A 77 11.21 -3.35 8.82
C ALA A 77 11.33 -1.99 9.53
N PHE A 78 12.25 -1.93 10.48
CA PHE A 78 12.51 -0.73 11.28
C PHE A 78 13.67 0.06 10.70
N ALA A 79 13.62 1.39 10.83
CA ALA A 79 14.72 2.24 10.41
C ALA A 79 15.98 1.91 11.23
N THR A 80 17.14 1.90 10.57
CA THR A 80 18.43 1.64 11.21
C THR A 80 18.95 2.88 11.95
N ASN A 81 19.86 2.67 12.90
CA ASN A 81 20.59 3.74 13.59
C ASN A 81 21.52 4.47 12.59
N GLY A 82 21.66 5.79 12.72
CA GLY A 82 22.44 6.64 11.82
C GLY A 82 21.64 7.32 10.70
N THR A 83 20.32 7.15 10.67
CA THR A 83 19.43 7.59 9.58
C THR A 83 18.72 8.91 9.88
N LEU A 84 17.99 9.48 8.91
CA LEU A 84 17.18 10.69 9.12
C LEU A 84 16.09 10.52 10.21
N PHE A 85 15.84 9.27 10.65
CA PHE A 85 14.84 8.86 11.63
C PHE A 85 15.39 8.68 13.07
N ASP A 86 16.69 8.92 13.29
CA ASP A 86 17.48 8.64 14.51
C ASP A 86 17.01 9.20 15.85
N ALA A 87 16.00 10.07 15.88
CA ALA A 87 15.51 10.64 17.14
C ALA A 87 14.88 9.56 18.06
N ASN A 88 14.46 8.41 17.51
CA ASN A 88 14.14 7.19 18.25
C ASN A 88 14.06 5.99 17.26
N PRO A 89 15.13 5.17 17.13
CA PRO A 89 15.29 4.19 16.04
C PRO A 89 14.24 3.05 16.04
N HIS A 90 13.51 2.83 17.14
CA HIS A 90 12.39 1.88 17.18
C HIS A 90 11.02 2.50 16.81
N VAL A 91 10.97 3.73 16.29
CA VAL A 91 9.70 4.45 16.05
C VAL A 91 9.30 4.50 14.58
N PHE A 92 10.24 4.65 13.66
CA PHE A 92 9.91 4.71 12.23
C PHE A 92 10.04 3.34 11.59
N ARG A 93 8.93 2.85 11.03
CA ARG A 93 8.88 1.53 10.40
C ARG A 93 8.09 1.59 9.10
N ILE A 94 8.47 0.72 8.18
CA ILE A 94 7.73 0.41 6.96
C ILE A 94 7.09 -0.97 7.11
N GLY A 95 5.91 -1.11 6.53
CA GLY A 95 5.18 -2.37 6.44
C GLY A 95 4.65 -2.57 5.04
N GLY A 96 4.20 -3.78 4.75
CA GLY A 96 3.45 -4.02 3.53
C GLY A 96 2.12 -3.27 3.52
N GLU A 97 1.60 -3.02 2.33
CA GLU A 97 0.31 -2.39 2.07
C GLU A 97 -0.31 -3.02 0.83
N THR A 98 -1.62 -3.18 0.86
CA THR A 98 -2.39 -3.54 -0.34
C THR A 98 -2.72 -2.29 -1.16
N ASP A 99 -2.13 -2.19 -2.35
CA ASP A 99 -2.24 -1.00 -3.20
C ASP A 99 -3.70 -0.73 -3.59
N TRP A 100 -4.33 -1.68 -4.28
CA TRP A 100 -5.72 -1.60 -4.70
C TRP A 100 -6.61 -2.49 -3.81
N ASN A 101 -7.47 -1.85 -3.02
CA ASN A 101 -8.33 -2.57 -2.08
C ASN A 101 -9.66 -3.01 -2.71
N PHE A 102 -9.70 -4.28 -3.16
CA PHE A 102 -10.91 -4.96 -3.63
C PHE A 102 -11.42 -6.01 -2.62
N LYS A 103 -11.21 -5.78 -1.31
CA LYS A 103 -11.67 -6.71 -0.27
C LYS A 103 -13.18 -6.89 -0.31
N GLN A 104 -13.60 -8.15 -0.34
CA GLN A 104 -14.98 -8.55 -0.06
C GLN A 104 -15.11 -8.93 1.41
N ASP A 105 -16.06 -8.28 2.10
CA ASP A 105 -16.26 -8.46 3.54
C ASP A 105 -17.75 -8.57 3.85
N SER A 106 -18.11 -9.30 4.90
CA SER A 106 -19.49 -9.38 5.37
C SER A 106 -19.94 -8.07 6.03
N TYR A 107 -19.01 -7.32 6.63
CA TYR A 107 -19.27 -6.01 7.21
C TYR A 107 -19.25 -4.93 6.13
N TRP A 108 -20.42 -4.36 5.85
CA TRP A 108 -20.63 -3.44 4.72
C TRP A 108 -19.68 -2.23 4.67
N ARG A 109 -19.19 -1.74 5.81
CA ARG A 109 -18.22 -0.62 5.84
C ARG A 109 -16.84 -1.02 5.30
N LYS A 110 -16.47 -2.28 5.47
CA LYS A 110 -15.21 -2.88 5.02
C LYS A 110 -15.32 -3.53 3.63
N ASN A 111 -16.53 -3.81 3.15
CA ASN A 111 -16.78 -4.46 1.87
C ASN A 111 -16.58 -3.50 0.67
N LYS A 112 -15.33 -3.23 0.29
CA LYS A 112 -14.99 -2.33 -0.83
C LYS A 112 -15.50 -2.87 -2.16
N PHE A 113 -15.27 -4.16 -2.41
CA PHE A 113 -15.76 -4.85 -3.60
C PHE A 113 -17.28 -4.72 -3.76
N GLY A 114 -18.03 -5.01 -2.69
CA GLY A 114 -19.50 -4.94 -2.72
C GLY A 114 -20.03 -3.54 -3.02
N LYS A 115 -19.38 -2.48 -2.49
CA LYS A 115 -19.75 -1.09 -2.80
C LYS A 115 -19.60 -0.79 -4.29
N LEU A 116 -18.48 -1.19 -4.90
CA LEU A 116 -18.23 -1.00 -6.33
C LEU A 116 -19.20 -1.83 -7.18
N ASN A 117 -19.36 -3.12 -6.85
CA ASN A 117 -20.22 -4.04 -7.60
C ASN A 117 -21.70 -3.61 -7.64
N ASN A 118 -22.18 -2.94 -6.59
CA ASN A 118 -23.55 -2.41 -6.55
C ASN A 118 -23.81 -1.28 -7.57
N LEU A 119 -22.76 -0.62 -8.08
CA LEU A 119 -22.87 0.42 -9.09
C LEU A 119 -22.87 -0.12 -10.52
N VAL A 120 -22.55 -1.41 -10.71
CA VAL A 120 -22.32 -2.02 -12.02
C VAL A 120 -23.51 -2.86 -12.46
N THR A 121 -24.00 -2.60 -13.67
CA THR A 121 -25.03 -3.45 -14.31
C THR A 121 -24.49 -4.26 -15.48
N ASP A 122 -23.51 -3.71 -16.20
CA ASP A 122 -22.82 -4.35 -17.31
C ASP A 122 -22.04 -5.61 -16.86
N SER A 123 -22.20 -6.71 -17.60
CA SER A 123 -21.57 -7.99 -17.26
C SER A 123 -20.06 -8.02 -17.47
N ASN A 124 -19.56 -7.31 -18.48
CA ASN A 124 -18.13 -7.23 -18.77
C ASN A 124 -17.39 -6.45 -17.68
N ILE A 125 -17.97 -5.34 -17.21
CA ILE A 125 -17.40 -4.59 -16.08
C ILE A 125 -17.41 -5.45 -14.79
N LYS A 126 -18.47 -6.24 -14.55
CA LYS A 126 -18.53 -7.15 -13.39
C LYS A 126 -17.44 -8.22 -13.42
N GLU A 127 -17.21 -8.83 -14.58
CA GLU A 127 -16.19 -9.86 -14.74
C GLU A 127 -14.79 -9.30 -14.47
N ARG A 128 -14.48 -8.11 -15.00
CA ARG A 128 -13.21 -7.42 -14.72
C ARG A 128 -13.05 -7.03 -13.26
N LEU A 129 -14.12 -6.57 -12.62
CA LEU A 129 -14.12 -6.26 -11.18
C LEU A 129 -13.89 -7.53 -10.33
N GLU A 130 -14.47 -8.68 -10.71
CA GLU A 130 -14.16 -9.97 -10.08
C GLU A 130 -12.69 -10.36 -10.28
N GLY A 131 -12.12 -10.12 -11.45
CA GLY A 131 -10.67 -10.25 -11.68
C GLY A 131 -9.83 -9.39 -10.72
N CYS A 132 -10.24 -8.15 -10.48
CA CYS A 132 -9.58 -7.27 -9.51
C CYS A 132 -9.65 -7.81 -8.07
N LYS A 133 -10.75 -8.48 -7.70
CA LYS A 133 -10.88 -9.14 -6.39
C LYS A 133 -9.85 -10.27 -6.22
N VAL A 134 -9.61 -11.05 -7.27
CA VAL A 134 -8.60 -12.13 -7.25
C VAL A 134 -7.19 -11.57 -7.06
N MET A 135 -6.92 -10.38 -7.59
CA MET A 135 -5.61 -9.71 -7.44
C MET A 135 -5.35 -9.15 -6.03
N HIS A 136 -6.37 -9.07 -5.16
CA HIS A 136 -6.32 -8.34 -3.90
C HIS A 136 -5.12 -8.71 -3.01
N HIS A 137 -4.84 -10.00 -2.83
CA HIS A 137 -3.72 -10.50 -2.02
C HIS A 137 -2.56 -11.06 -2.85
N THR A 138 -2.28 -10.49 -4.02
CA THR A 138 -1.16 -10.90 -4.87
C THR A 138 0.05 -9.99 -4.67
N LEU A 139 1.26 -10.50 -4.97
CA LEU A 139 2.48 -9.70 -4.84
C LEU A 139 2.49 -8.47 -5.77
N LEU A 140 1.84 -8.54 -6.94
CA LEU A 140 1.69 -7.36 -7.81
C LEU A 140 0.85 -6.26 -7.15
N ASN A 141 -0.05 -6.61 -6.24
CA ASN A 141 -0.90 -5.65 -5.54
C ASN A 141 -0.36 -5.23 -4.18
N PHE A 142 0.89 -5.59 -3.88
CA PHE A 142 1.55 -5.28 -2.62
C PHE A 142 2.74 -4.36 -2.82
N SER A 143 2.82 -3.33 -1.99
CA SER A 143 3.99 -2.43 -1.92
C SER A 143 4.32 -2.18 -0.45
N ILE A 144 5.46 -1.52 -0.20
CA ILE A 144 5.79 -1.05 1.16
C ILE A 144 5.34 0.40 1.34
N MET A 145 4.95 0.74 2.56
CA MET A 145 4.55 2.11 2.96
C MET A 145 4.99 2.35 4.40
N PRO A 146 5.31 3.60 4.80
CA PRO A 146 5.45 3.94 6.20
C PRO A 146 4.21 3.54 7.00
N ALA A 147 4.37 2.64 7.98
CA ALA A 147 3.32 2.43 8.99
C ALA A 147 3.34 3.57 10.01
N THR A 148 4.51 4.16 10.23
CA THR A 148 4.68 5.34 11.07
C THR A 148 4.17 6.57 10.32
N GLY A 149 3.19 7.27 10.91
CA GLY A 149 2.53 8.42 10.27
C GLY A 149 1.15 8.10 9.68
N ASN A 150 0.73 6.83 9.70
CA ASN A 150 -0.62 6.38 9.35
C ASN A 150 -1.09 6.84 7.96
N MET A 151 -0.22 6.70 6.95
CA MET A 151 -0.58 6.96 5.54
C MET A 151 -1.66 5.98 5.05
N GLN A 152 -1.70 4.75 5.59
CA GLN A 152 -2.77 3.78 5.36
C GLN A 152 -4.14 4.34 5.76
N GLY A 153 -4.20 5.09 6.87
CA GLY A 153 -5.41 5.77 7.32
C GLY A 153 -5.82 6.93 6.43
N VAL A 154 -4.87 7.62 5.79
CA VAL A 154 -5.16 8.64 4.77
C VAL A 154 -5.69 7.99 3.50
N LYS A 155 -5.02 6.96 2.99
CA LYS A 155 -5.47 6.17 1.83
C LYS A 155 -6.88 5.60 2.06
N SER A 156 -7.13 5.04 3.24
CA SER A 156 -8.44 4.53 3.65
C SER A 156 -9.57 5.55 3.58
N GLU A 157 -9.29 6.81 3.92
CA GLU A 157 -10.27 7.91 3.90
C GLU A 157 -10.40 8.55 2.51
N GLY A 158 -9.30 8.65 1.77
CA GLY A 158 -9.23 9.34 0.48
C GLY A 158 -9.66 10.80 0.63
N TYR A 159 -10.45 11.30 -0.33
CA TYR A 159 -11.15 12.58 -0.22
C TYR A 159 -12.50 12.48 0.53
N GLY A 160 -12.68 11.44 1.36
CA GLY A 160 -13.87 11.22 2.20
C GLY A 160 -14.83 10.14 1.69
N ASP A 161 -14.47 9.39 0.65
CA ASP A 161 -15.31 8.29 0.11
C ASP A 161 -15.18 6.99 0.93
N TRP A 162 -14.14 6.87 1.75
CA TRP A 162 -13.81 5.67 2.52
C TRP A 162 -13.79 4.40 1.69
N LEU A 163 -13.33 4.49 0.43
CA LEU A 163 -13.19 3.37 -0.49
C LEU A 163 -11.78 2.76 -0.49
N ASP A 164 -10.81 3.41 0.17
CA ASP A 164 -9.41 2.92 0.25
C ASP A 164 -8.78 2.76 -1.14
N ARG A 165 -8.89 3.85 -1.92
CA ARG A 165 -8.56 3.90 -3.35
C ARG A 165 -7.11 4.30 -3.59
N PHE A 166 -6.42 3.53 -4.43
CA PHE A 166 -5.04 3.84 -4.83
C PHE A 166 -4.93 5.16 -5.60
N ASP A 167 -5.79 5.36 -6.60
CA ASP A 167 -5.78 6.58 -7.44
C ASP A 167 -5.99 7.86 -6.62
N SER A 168 -6.89 7.83 -5.62
CA SER A 168 -7.12 8.93 -4.69
C SER A 168 -5.90 9.22 -3.83
N PHE A 169 -5.22 8.17 -3.34
CA PHE A 169 -3.99 8.32 -2.57
C PHE A 169 -2.85 8.92 -3.40
N VAL A 170 -2.70 8.50 -4.66
CA VAL A 170 -1.72 9.09 -5.59
C VAL A 170 -2.02 10.57 -5.83
N SER A 171 -3.29 10.94 -6.03
CA SER A 171 -3.67 12.35 -6.14
C SER A 171 -3.35 13.15 -4.87
N ILE A 172 -3.55 12.60 -3.68
CA ILE A 172 -3.23 13.28 -2.41
C ILE A 172 -1.71 13.52 -2.27
N ILE A 173 -0.89 12.61 -2.79
CA ILE A 173 0.57 12.77 -2.81
C ILE A 173 0.98 13.85 -3.81
N ASP A 174 0.41 13.85 -5.01
CA ASP A 174 0.65 14.90 -6.01
C ASP A 174 0.31 16.28 -5.46
N ASP A 175 -0.87 16.44 -4.86
CA ASP A 175 -1.29 17.70 -4.24
C ASP A 175 -0.30 18.18 -3.16
N TYR A 176 0.34 17.27 -2.42
CA TYR A 176 1.37 17.61 -1.44
C TYR A 176 2.64 18.15 -2.11
N TYR A 177 3.14 17.50 -3.16
CA TYR A 177 4.35 17.96 -3.87
C TYR A 177 4.10 19.25 -4.68
N GLN A 178 2.89 19.46 -5.18
CA GLN A 178 2.49 20.73 -5.82
C GLN A 178 2.23 21.85 -4.80
N GLY A 179 2.25 21.55 -3.50
CA GLY A 179 1.97 22.52 -2.44
C GLY A 179 0.50 22.98 -2.38
N GLU A 180 -0.42 22.19 -2.94
CA GLU A 180 -1.86 22.48 -2.96
C GLU A 180 -2.50 22.18 -1.60
N ASN A 181 -2.15 21.05 -0.97
CA ASN A 181 -2.63 20.71 0.37
C ASN A 181 -1.70 19.71 1.08
N GLU A 182 -1.96 19.47 2.37
CA GLU A 182 -1.16 18.55 3.21
C GLU A 182 -2.01 17.39 3.77
N ILE A 183 -3.02 16.93 3.02
CA ILE A 183 -3.92 15.85 3.48
C ILE A 183 -3.13 14.57 3.84
N ILE A 184 -2.04 14.30 3.12
CA ILE A 184 -1.12 13.18 3.39
C ILE A 184 -0.58 13.16 4.82
N LEU A 185 -0.52 14.33 5.48
CA LEU A 185 -0.02 14.49 6.85
C LEU A 185 -1.13 14.54 7.91
N SER A 186 -2.41 14.45 7.51
CA SER A 186 -3.56 14.69 8.39
C SER A 186 -3.68 13.69 9.55
N LYS A 187 -3.20 12.46 9.37
CA LYS A 187 -3.25 11.39 10.38
C LYS A 187 -1.92 11.13 11.09
N ALA A 188 -0.88 11.92 10.80
CA ALA A 188 0.46 11.64 11.29
C ALA A 188 0.64 11.86 12.80
N GLY A 189 -0.21 12.68 13.44
CA GLY A 189 -0.13 12.95 14.87
C GLY A 189 1.28 13.39 15.32
N TRP A 190 1.83 12.75 16.35
CA TRP A 190 3.20 13.01 16.83
C TRP A 190 4.30 12.64 15.83
N ASN A 191 3.99 11.80 14.83
CA ASN A 191 4.93 11.35 13.82
C ASN A 191 5.03 12.29 12.60
N ARG A 192 4.30 13.43 12.60
CA ARG A 192 4.26 14.37 11.48
C ARG A 192 5.65 14.80 10.99
N LYS A 193 6.57 15.14 11.91
CA LYS A 193 7.93 15.55 11.53
C LYS A 193 8.71 14.43 10.84
N SER A 194 8.57 13.19 11.32
CA SER A 194 9.23 12.04 10.71
C SER A 194 8.63 11.70 9.34
N LEU A 195 7.30 11.83 9.20
CA LEU A 195 6.65 11.64 7.90
C LEU A 195 7.07 12.70 6.88
N ILE A 196 7.19 13.97 7.27
CA ILE A 196 7.73 15.03 6.39
C ILE A 196 9.15 14.67 5.94
N LYS A 197 10.03 14.27 6.86
CA LYS A 197 11.40 13.84 6.50
C LYS A 197 11.41 12.67 5.52
N TYR A 198 10.54 11.69 5.71
CA TYR A 198 10.38 10.60 4.77
C TYR A 198 9.97 11.11 3.38
N LEU A 199 8.98 12.00 3.29
CA LEU A 199 8.53 12.56 2.02
C LEU A 199 9.61 13.43 1.33
N THR A 200 10.59 13.97 2.06
CA THR A 200 11.72 14.70 1.43
C THR A 200 12.73 13.81 0.70
N TYR A 201 12.59 12.48 0.74
CA TYR A 201 13.41 11.58 -0.07
C TYR A 201 13.02 11.59 -1.55
N PHE A 202 11.87 12.16 -1.88
CA PHE A 202 11.36 12.17 -3.25
C PHE A 202 11.26 13.59 -3.76
N GLU A 203 11.53 13.76 -5.05
CA GLU A 203 11.46 15.07 -5.71
C GLU A 203 10.00 15.49 -5.96
N ASP A 204 9.17 14.55 -6.41
CA ASP A 204 7.76 14.77 -6.72
C ASP A 204 6.96 13.44 -6.68
N VAL A 205 5.72 13.46 -7.18
CA VAL A 205 4.87 12.26 -7.25
C VAL A 205 5.41 11.20 -8.21
N TYR A 206 6.11 11.59 -9.28
CA TYR A 206 6.65 10.65 -10.25
C TYR A 206 7.81 9.86 -9.65
N ASP A 207 8.72 10.56 -8.98
CA ASP A 207 9.83 9.95 -8.24
C ASP A 207 9.30 9.06 -7.09
N TYR A 208 8.28 9.51 -6.37
CA TYR A 208 7.62 8.69 -5.34
C TYR A 208 7.03 7.40 -5.94
N LEU A 209 6.30 7.47 -7.05
CA LEU A 209 5.65 6.32 -7.71
C LEU A 209 6.67 5.35 -8.32
N GLU A 210 7.77 5.84 -8.90
CA GLU A 210 8.83 4.98 -9.42
C GLU A 210 9.54 4.22 -8.29
N GLN A 211 9.85 4.92 -7.19
CA GLN A 211 10.58 4.32 -6.07
C GLN A 211 9.72 3.35 -5.24
N HIS A 212 8.45 3.69 -4.99
CA HIS A 212 7.57 2.91 -4.11
C HIS A 212 6.70 1.89 -4.83
N TYR A 213 6.24 2.20 -6.04
CA TYR A 213 5.22 1.40 -6.72
C TYR A 213 5.72 0.81 -8.03
N PHE A 214 6.98 1.08 -8.42
CA PHE A 214 7.57 0.59 -9.65
C PHE A 214 6.80 1.04 -10.90
N ILE A 215 6.31 2.29 -10.86
CA ILE A 215 5.58 2.93 -11.96
C ILE A 215 6.35 4.17 -12.40
N ASN A 216 6.85 4.17 -13.64
CA ASN A 216 7.55 5.30 -14.26
C ASN A 216 6.88 5.78 -15.55
N ASP A 217 5.65 5.33 -15.83
CA ASP A 217 4.84 5.80 -16.95
C ASP A 217 4.11 7.09 -16.55
N GLU A 218 4.62 8.24 -17.02
CA GLU A 218 4.07 9.55 -16.67
C GLU A 218 2.60 9.73 -17.08
N ASP A 219 2.19 9.19 -18.22
CA ASP A 219 0.83 9.35 -18.71
C ASP A 219 -0.15 8.53 -17.87
N PHE A 220 0.27 7.35 -17.42
CA PHE A 220 -0.47 6.57 -16.45
C PHE A 220 -0.55 7.27 -15.08
N ILE A 221 0.54 7.87 -14.59
CA ILE A 221 0.53 8.65 -13.34
C ILE A 221 -0.43 9.83 -13.42
N LYS A 222 -0.44 10.57 -14.54
CA LYS A 222 -1.41 11.66 -14.78
C LYS A 222 -2.85 11.15 -14.74
N ARG A 223 -3.14 10.00 -15.36
CA ARG A 223 -4.46 9.36 -15.31
C ARG A 223 -4.87 8.97 -13.88
N LEU A 224 -3.94 8.47 -13.06
CA LEU A 224 -4.20 8.18 -11.64
C LEU A 224 -4.57 9.46 -10.87
N VAL A 225 -3.76 10.51 -10.99
CA VAL A 225 -4.01 11.80 -10.32
C VAL A 225 -5.38 12.36 -10.72
N GLU A 226 -5.68 12.41 -12.01
CA GLU A 226 -6.96 12.93 -12.50
C GLU A 226 -8.17 12.07 -12.06
N SER A 227 -8.01 10.75 -11.98
CA SER A 227 -9.07 9.86 -11.50
C SER A 227 -9.27 9.97 -10.00
N GLY A 228 -8.19 10.12 -9.24
CA GLY A 228 -8.20 10.25 -7.78
C GLY A 228 -9.02 11.43 -7.28
N LYS A 229 -9.07 12.53 -8.05
CA LYS A 229 -9.88 13.72 -7.75
C LYS A 229 -11.38 13.53 -8.06
N LYS A 230 -11.79 12.41 -8.67
CA LYS A 230 -13.17 12.12 -9.10
C LYS A 230 -13.82 11.09 -8.17
N ASN A 231 -15.10 11.30 -7.87
CA ASN A 231 -15.92 10.32 -7.16
C ASN A 231 -16.18 9.06 -8.00
N ILE A 232 -16.60 7.99 -7.33
CA ILE A 232 -17.15 6.78 -7.97
C ILE A 232 -18.65 6.74 -7.67
N GLU A 233 -19.47 7.09 -8.65
CA GLU A 233 -20.93 7.24 -8.48
C GLU A 233 -21.74 6.33 -9.40
N ASN A 234 -21.14 5.83 -10.48
CA ASN A 234 -21.81 4.99 -11.48
C ASN A 234 -20.85 3.97 -12.10
N GLN A 235 -21.39 3.11 -12.98
CA GLN A 235 -20.61 2.04 -13.61
C GLN A 235 -19.43 2.52 -14.45
N ASN A 236 -19.49 3.70 -15.08
CA ASN A 236 -18.38 4.24 -15.87
C ASN A 236 -17.22 4.67 -14.96
N ASP A 237 -17.52 5.13 -13.74
CA ASP A 237 -16.48 5.41 -12.76
C ASP A 237 -15.82 4.13 -12.25
N VAL A 238 -16.62 3.07 -12.04
CA VAL A 238 -16.08 1.75 -11.68
C VAL A 238 -15.21 1.20 -12.81
N GLU A 239 -15.64 1.32 -14.07
CA GLU A 239 -14.86 0.90 -15.23
C GLU A 239 -13.53 1.66 -15.33
N ARG A 240 -13.54 2.98 -15.11
CA ARG A 240 -12.32 3.79 -15.03
C ARG A 240 -11.38 3.25 -13.95
N TYR A 241 -11.90 3.03 -12.74
CA TYR A 241 -11.12 2.55 -11.60
C TYR A 241 -10.54 1.14 -11.83
N VAL A 242 -11.34 0.22 -12.36
CA VAL A 242 -10.91 -1.15 -12.73
C VAL A 242 -9.84 -1.12 -13.83
N SER A 243 -10.01 -0.29 -14.85
CA SER A 243 -9.02 -0.16 -15.94
C SER A 243 -7.68 0.35 -15.42
N LEU A 244 -7.68 1.29 -14.48
CA LEU A 244 -6.45 1.77 -13.84
C LEU A 244 -5.75 0.68 -13.02
N ALA A 245 -6.50 -0.18 -12.32
CA ALA A 245 -5.94 -1.29 -11.56
C ALA A 245 -5.30 -2.35 -12.47
N GLU A 246 -5.96 -2.69 -13.56
CA GLU A 246 -5.42 -3.62 -14.57
C GLU A 246 -4.13 -3.09 -15.20
N ASP A 247 -4.13 -1.83 -15.67
CA ASP A 247 -2.96 -1.15 -16.20
C ASP A 247 -1.82 -1.11 -15.16
N TYR A 248 -2.12 -0.81 -13.90
CA TYR A 248 -1.15 -0.79 -12.81
C TYR A 248 -0.42 -2.12 -12.67
N TRP A 249 -1.15 -3.24 -12.57
CA TRP A 249 -0.53 -4.54 -12.37
C TRP A 249 0.29 -4.97 -13.58
N GLU A 250 -0.14 -4.65 -14.80
CA GLU A 250 0.66 -4.90 -16.00
C GLU A 250 1.96 -4.09 -16.04
N LEU A 251 1.89 -2.80 -15.72
CA LEU A 251 3.05 -1.91 -15.70
C LEU A 251 4.05 -2.32 -14.62
N LYS A 252 3.57 -2.58 -13.40
CA LYS A 252 4.40 -3.04 -12.28
C LYS A 252 5.05 -4.39 -12.56
N GLU A 253 4.31 -5.33 -13.16
CA GLU A 253 4.87 -6.62 -13.59
C GLU A 253 6.00 -6.44 -14.61
N LYS A 254 5.78 -5.62 -15.65
CA LYS A 254 6.81 -5.30 -16.66
C LYS A 254 8.04 -4.66 -16.01
N TYR A 255 7.83 -3.71 -15.10
CA TYR A 255 8.92 -3.02 -14.42
C TYR A 255 9.75 -3.98 -13.56
N ILE A 256 9.11 -4.83 -12.75
CA ILE A 256 9.78 -5.83 -11.90
C ILE A 256 10.52 -6.88 -12.75
N MET A 257 9.96 -7.28 -13.89
CA MET A 257 10.54 -8.31 -14.76
C MET A 257 11.70 -7.83 -15.63
N ASN A 258 11.81 -6.52 -15.85
CA ASN A 258 12.92 -5.91 -16.58
C ASN A 258 14.12 -5.57 -15.67
N LEU A 259 14.11 -6.02 -14.41
CA LEU A 259 15.21 -5.97 -13.45
C LEU A 259 16.03 -7.26 -13.47
#